data_AF-A0A7R9Z480-F1
#
_entry.id   AF-A0A7R9Z480-F1
#
_cell.length_a   1.000
_cell.length_b   1.000
_cell.length_c   1.000
_cell.angle_alpha   90.00
_cell.angle_beta   90.00
_cell.angle_gamma   90.00
#
_symmetry.space_group_name_H-M   'P 1'
#
loop_
_entity.id
_entity.type
_entity.pdbx_description
1 polymer ?
#
loop_
_entity_poly.entity_id
_entity_poly.type
_entity_poly.pdbx_seq_one_letter_code
_entity_poly.pdbx_strand_id
1 'polypeptide(L)'
;SLSSSVSFIKVDWRDEDALSNAVSGADCLIHTAGPYLGEKPIPLSVAIESRLKAYVDVSDPLDFLDESLTKSNSAADAGLTALLAAGAFPGMSNVLSIEAAKVITE
;
A
#
# COMPACT_ATOMS: atom_id res chain seq x y z
N SER A 1 -3.72 -13.81 -23.08
CA SER A 1 -4.76 -12.77 -23.13
C SER A 1 -5.33 -12.66 -21.73
N LEU A 2 -5.37 -11.47 -21.14
CA LEU A 2 -6.05 -11.23 -19.87
C LEU A 2 -7.56 -11.45 -20.07
N SER A 3 -8.25 -12.01 -19.08
CA SER A 3 -9.68 -12.33 -19.16
C SER A 3 -10.55 -11.07 -19.27
N SER A 4 -11.83 -11.22 -19.62
CA SER A 4 -12.82 -10.14 -19.67
C SER A 4 -13.10 -9.45 -18.32
N SER A 5 -12.57 -10.01 -17.23
CA SER A 5 -12.62 -9.44 -15.87
C SER A 5 -11.47 -8.46 -15.58
N VAL A 6 -10.60 -8.20 -16.55
CA VAL A 6 -9.46 -7.29 -16.41
C VAL A 6 -9.63 -6.11 -17.36
N SER A 7 -9.60 -4.91 -16.80
CA SER A 7 -9.48 -3.66 -17.55
C SER A 7 -8.10 -3.06 -17.34
N PHE A 8 -7.67 -2.22 -18.29
CA PHE A 8 -6.43 -1.47 -18.20
C PHE A 8 -6.75 0.02 -18.19
N ILE A 9 -6.10 0.76 -17.29
CA ILE A 9 -6.17 2.21 -17.19
C ILE A 9 -4.73 2.72 -17.13
N LYS A 10 -4.38 3.66 -18.01
CA LYS A 10 -3.12 4.39 -17.92
C LYS A 10 -3.31 5.52 -16.90
N VAL A 11 -2.51 5.51 -15.85
CA VAL A 11 -2.55 6.52 -14.77
C VAL A 11 -1.13 6.82 -14.30
N ASP A 12 -0.85 8.09 -14.03
CA ASP A 12 0.32 8.48 -13.23
C ASP A 12 -0.12 8.51 -11.77
N TRP A 13 0.47 7.66 -10.94
CA TRP A 13 0.07 7.56 -9.53
C TRP A 13 0.45 8.79 -8.70
N ARG A 14 1.31 9.68 -9.24
CA ARG A 14 1.65 10.96 -8.62
C ARG A 14 0.58 12.03 -8.84
N ASP A 15 -0.33 11.82 -9.78
CA ASP A 15 -1.48 12.68 -10.01
C ASP A 15 -2.63 12.18 -9.13
N GLU A 16 -2.82 12.85 -7.99
CA GLU A 16 -3.82 12.50 -6.97
C GLU A 16 -5.25 12.44 -7.55
N ASP A 17 -5.62 13.41 -8.39
CA ASP A 17 -6.94 13.48 -9.01
C ASP A 17 -7.13 12.33 -10.02
N ALA A 18 -6.11 12.07 -10.85
CA ALA A 18 -6.18 10.97 -11.80
C ALA A 18 -6.25 9.61 -11.10
N LEU A 19 -5.49 9.42 -10.02
CA LEU A 19 -5.51 8.19 -9.23
C LEU A 19 -6.84 8.01 -8.49
N SER A 20 -7.37 9.06 -7.87
CA SER A 20 -8.68 9.05 -7.20
C SER A 20 -9.80 8.62 -8.15
N ASN A 21 -9.81 9.18 -9.36
CA ASN A 21 -10.76 8.77 -10.40
C ASN A 21 -10.56 7.31 -10.83
N ALA A 22 -9.31 6.84 -10.93
CA ALA A 22 -9.00 5.47 -11.34
C ALA A 22 -9.39 4.41 -10.29
N VAL A 23 -9.38 4.76 -9.01
CA VAL A 23 -9.77 3.84 -7.91
C VAL A 23 -11.26 3.93 -7.54
N SER A 24 -12.03 4.79 -8.21
CA SER A 24 -13.45 4.97 -7.93
C SER A 24 -14.23 3.66 -8.08
N GLY A 25 -14.92 3.25 -7.01
CA GLY A 25 -15.68 2.00 -6.95
C GLY A 25 -14.83 0.74 -6.72
N ALA A 26 -13.52 0.86 -6.52
CA ALA A 26 -12.67 -0.25 -6.11
C ALA A 26 -12.85 -0.56 -4.61
N ASP A 27 -12.58 -1.82 -4.22
CA ASP A 27 -12.50 -2.21 -2.82
C ASP A 27 -11.08 -2.09 -2.25
N CYS A 28 -10.06 -2.23 -3.11
CA CYS A 28 -8.66 -2.35 -2.74
C CYS A 28 -7.74 -1.65 -3.75
N LEU A 29 -6.66 -1.05 -3.25
CA LEU A 29 -5.55 -0.55 -4.05
C LEU A 29 -4.27 -1.32 -3.72
N ILE A 30 -3.68 -1.97 -4.74
CA ILE A 30 -2.39 -2.66 -4.63
C ILE A 30 -1.34 -1.83 -5.39
N HIS A 31 -0.48 -1.14 -4.65
CA HIS A 31 0.52 -0.23 -5.18
C HIS A 31 1.87 -0.93 -5.36
N THR A 32 2.19 -1.32 -6.60
CA THR A 32 3.48 -1.94 -6.98
C THR A 32 4.28 -1.08 -7.96
N ALA A 33 3.95 0.21 -8.09
CA ALA A 33 4.43 1.10 -9.15
C ALA A 33 5.49 2.08 -8.63
N GLY A 34 6.60 1.57 -8.11
CA GLY A 34 7.73 2.41 -7.67
C GLY A 34 8.30 3.34 -8.78
N PRO A 35 9.36 4.09 -8.49
CA PRO A 35 10.19 4.03 -7.29
C PRO A 35 9.47 4.56 -6.04
N TYR A 36 9.89 4.10 -4.87
CA TYR A 36 9.44 4.64 -3.57
C TYR A 36 10.43 5.66 -3.00
N LEU A 37 11.69 5.63 -3.46
CA LEU A 37 12.76 6.47 -2.92
C LEU A 37 12.53 7.94 -3.28
N GLY A 38 12.48 8.81 -2.25
CA GLY A 38 12.26 10.24 -2.42
C GLY A 38 10.82 10.63 -2.74
N GLU A 39 9.88 9.67 -2.66
CA GLU A 39 8.48 9.86 -2.96
C GLU A 39 7.64 9.90 -1.69
N LYS A 40 6.44 10.48 -1.80
CA LYS A 40 5.43 10.47 -0.73
C LYS A 40 4.45 9.32 -0.93
N PRO A 41 3.79 8.81 0.13
CA PRO A 41 2.77 7.77 0.03
C PRO A 41 1.43 8.32 -0.48
N ILE A 42 1.44 8.95 -1.67
CA ILE A 42 0.27 9.50 -2.37
C ILE A 42 -0.81 8.41 -2.55
N PRO A 43 -0.49 7.20 -3.05
CA PRO A 43 -1.50 6.15 -3.20
C PRO A 43 -2.20 5.74 -1.90
N LEU A 44 -1.49 5.78 -0.77
CA LEU A 44 -2.10 5.53 0.55
C LEU A 44 -3.05 6.68 0.92
N SER A 45 -2.66 7.94 0.72
CA SER A 45 -3.55 9.11 0.97
C SER A 45 -4.83 8.99 0.14
N VAL A 46 -4.72 8.68 -1.15
CA VAL A 46 -5.88 8.51 -2.05
C VAL A 46 -6.77 7.34 -1.59
N ALA A 47 -6.17 6.23 -1.15
CA ALA A 47 -6.94 5.09 -0.62
C ALA A 47 -7.73 5.46 0.65
N ILE A 48 -7.13 6.27 1.53
CA ILE A 48 -7.78 6.78 2.75
C ILE A 48 -8.94 7.71 2.39
N GLU A 49 -8.69 8.70 1.54
CA GLU A 49 -9.68 9.71 1.14
C GLU A 49 -10.86 9.10 0.36
N SER A 50 -10.57 8.10 -0.48
CA SER A 50 -11.57 7.32 -1.21
C SER A 50 -12.28 6.28 -0.34
N ARG A 51 -11.91 6.16 0.95
CA ARG A 51 -12.44 5.18 1.92
C ARG A 51 -12.45 3.75 1.38
N LEU A 52 -11.36 3.34 0.71
CA LEU A 52 -11.19 1.96 0.27
C LEU A 52 -11.15 1.02 1.48
N LYS A 53 -11.42 -0.28 1.29
CA LYS A 53 -11.38 -1.26 2.37
C LYS A 53 -9.96 -1.70 2.68
N ALA A 54 -9.13 -1.82 1.65
CA ALA A 54 -7.75 -2.28 1.79
C ALA A 54 -6.76 -1.50 0.91
N TYR A 55 -5.54 -1.38 1.42
CA TYR A 55 -4.38 -0.87 0.69
C TYR A 55 -3.18 -1.80 0.94
N VAL A 56 -2.41 -2.10 -0.10
CA VAL A 56 -1.17 -2.87 0.00
C VAL A 56 -0.08 -2.20 -0.83
N ASP A 57 1.13 -2.10 -0.29
CA ASP A 57 2.31 -1.75 -1.08
C ASP A 57 3.50 -2.68 -0.83
N VAL A 58 4.53 -2.52 -1.67
CA VAL A 58 5.80 -3.23 -1.56
C VAL A 58 6.96 -2.25 -1.31
N SER A 59 6.68 -1.16 -0.58
CA SER A 59 7.66 -0.11 -0.30
C SER A 59 8.81 -0.57 0.60
N ASP A 60 10.02 -0.05 0.35
CA ASP A 60 11.25 -0.38 1.06
C ASP A 60 12.01 0.80 1.72
N PRO A 61 11.90 2.08 1.30
CA PRO A 61 12.65 3.15 1.94
C PRO A 61 12.02 3.52 3.29
N LEU A 62 12.85 3.70 4.31
CA LEU A 62 12.41 4.05 5.66
C LEU A 62 11.61 5.36 5.69
N ASP A 63 12.06 6.40 4.98
CA ASP A 63 11.37 7.69 4.94
C ASP A 63 9.92 7.57 4.42
N PHE A 64 9.71 6.72 3.40
CA PHE A 64 8.38 6.44 2.85
C PHE A 64 7.50 5.69 3.86
N LEU A 65 8.07 4.69 4.54
CA LEU A 65 7.38 3.91 5.56
C LEU A 65 7.02 4.76 6.78
N ASP A 66 7.95 5.58 7.26
CA ASP A 66 7.73 6.48 8.39
C ASP A 66 6.60 7.48 8.07
N GLU A 67 6.61 8.09 6.88
CA GLU A 67 5.50 8.97 6.45
C GLU A 67 4.18 8.20 6.35
N SER A 68 4.20 6.97 5.82
CA SER A 68 3.01 6.11 5.73
C SER A 68 2.43 5.79 7.11
N LEU A 69 3.28 5.50 8.09
CA LEU A 69 2.86 5.19 9.46
C LEU A 69 2.19 6.38 10.16
N THR A 70 2.57 7.63 9.82
CA THR A 70 1.87 8.82 10.36
C THR A 70 0.39 8.88 9.99
N LYS A 71 -0.03 8.16 8.93
CA LYS A 71 -1.41 8.11 8.44
C LYS A 71 -2.28 7.04 9.13
N SER A 72 -1.74 6.30 10.10
CA SER A 72 -2.45 5.19 10.77
C SER A 72 -3.81 5.59 11.35
N ASN A 73 -3.91 6.75 12.02
CA ASN A 73 -5.17 7.22 12.59
C ASN A 73 -6.19 7.54 11.49
N SER A 74 -5.76 8.27 10.46
CA SER A 74 -6.62 8.62 9.32
C SER A 74 -7.12 7.38 8.58
N ALA A 75 -6.27 6.35 8.41
CA ALA A 75 -6.67 5.08 7.82
C ALA A 75 -7.73 4.36 8.67
N ALA A 76 -7.53 4.29 9.99
CA ALA A 76 -8.50 3.71 10.91
C ALA A 76 -9.85 4.45 10.87
N ASP A 77 -9.82 5.80 10.90
CA ASP A 77 -11.03 6.64 10.84
C ASP A 77 -11.78 6.50 9.51
N ALA A 78 -11.05 6.25 8.42
CA ALA A 78 -11.64 5.98 7.10
C ALA A 78 -12.25 4.57 7.00
N GLY A 79 -11.84 3.63 7.86
CA GLY A 79 -12.18 2.21 7.78
C GLY A 79 -11.26 1.41 6.85
N LEU A 80 -10.08 1.95 6.51
CA LEU A 80 -9.09 1.33 5.64
C LEU A 80 -8.13 0.45 6.44
N THR A 81 -7.90 -0.78 5.96
CA THR A 81 -6.76 -1.60 6.40
C THR A 81 -5.57 -1.41 5.45
N ALA A 82 -4.45 -0.88 5.94
CA ALA A 82 -3.24 -0.70 5.15
C ALA A 82 -2.16 -1.72 5.55
N LEU A 83 -1.66 -2.49 4.57
CA LEU A 83 -0.51 -3.38 4.71
C LEU A 83 0.68 -2.80 3.95
N LEU A 84 1.65 -2.27 4.69
CA LEU A 84 2.85 -1.66 4.13
C LEU A 84 3.96 -2.70 3.99
N ALA A 85 4.91 -2.46 3.07
CA ALA A 85 6.11 -3.28 2.92
C ALA A 85 5.82 -4.79 2.73
N ALA A 86 4.81 -5.13 1.94
CA ALA A 86 4.37 -6.51 1.67
C ALA A 86 5.22 -7.24 0.61
N GLY A 87 6.52 -6.92 0.53
CA GLY A 87 7.45 -7.50 -0.43
C GLY A 87 8.13 -8.77 0.05
N ALA A 88 9.20 -9.16 -0.65
CA ALA A 88 10.09 -10.22 -0.18
C ALA A 88 11.01 -9.71 0.95
N PHE A 89 11.58 -8.51 0.75
CA PHE A 89 12.37 -7.77 1.73
C PHE A 89 12.20 -6.26 1.45
N PRO A 90 11.66 -5.48 2.41
CA PRO A 90 10.94 -5.92 3.61
C PRO A 90 9.65 -6.69 3.27
N GLY A 91 9.06 -7.36 4.28
CA GLY A 91 7.80 -8.14 4.14
C GLY A 91 7.94 -9.58 4.61
N MET A 92 8.14 -10.52 3.68
CA MET A 92 8.39 -11.93 4.04
C MET A 92 9.57 -12.09 5.00
N SER A 93 10.62 -11.29 4.84
CA SER A 93 11.72 -11.22 5.80
C SER A 93 11.27 -10.88 7.23
N ASN A 94 10.29 -9.98 7.38
CA ASN A 94 9.78 -9.55 8.68
C ASN A 94 8.97 -10.68 9.32
N VAL A 95 8.13 -11.36 8.53
CA VAL A 95 7.37 -12.54 8.98
C VAL A 95 8.32 -13.63 9.45
N LEU A 96 9.31 -14.00 8.63
CA LEU A 96 10.31 -15.01 8.98
C LEU A 96 11.10 -14.64 10.24
N SER A 97 11.45 -13.36 10.40
CA SER A 97 12.18 -12.88 11.58
C SER A 97 11.36 -13.06 12.86
N ILE A 98 10.07 -12.74 12.83
CA ILE A 98 9.17 -12.92 13.97
C ILE A 98 8.92 -14.39 14.26
N GLU A 99 8.73 -15.23 13.25
CA GLU A 99 8.58 -16.68 13.46
C GLU A 99 9.84 -17.31 14.06
N ALA A 100 11.03 -16.93 13.59
CA ALA A 100 12.29 -17.39 14.18
C ALA A 100 12.46 -16.93 15.64
N ALA A 101 12.06 -15.69 15.95
CA ALA A 101 12.12 -15.17 17.32
C ALA A 101 11.22 -15.96 18.28
N LYS A 102 10.00 -16.33 17.85
CA LYS A 102 9.06 -17.13 18.66
C LYS A 102 9.66 -18.47 19.07
N VAL A 103 10.30 -19.18 18.12
CA VAL A 103 10.93 -20.50 18.37
C VAL A 103 12.05 -20.43 19.41
N ILE A 104 12.72 -19.29 19.56
CA ILE A 104 13.83 -19.11 20.51
C ILE A 104 13.31 -18.73 21.92
N THR A 105 12.10 -18.17 22.01
CA THR A 105 11.50 -17.74 23.28
C THR A 105 10.58 -18.77 23.93
N GLU A 106 10.25 -19.85 23.22
CA GLU A 106 9.57 -21.06 23.73
C GLU A 106 10.56 -22.05 24.35
#